data_AF-A0A522YHZ8-F1
#
_entry.id   AF-A0A522YHZ8-F1
#
_cell.length_a   1.000
_cell.length_b   1.000
_cell.length_c   1.000
_cell.angle_alpha   90.00
_cell.angle_beta   90.00
_cell.angle_gamma   90.00
#
_symmetry.space_group_name_H-M   'P 1'
#
loop_
_entity.id
_entity.type
_entity.pdbx_description
1 polymer ?
#
loop_
_entity_poly.entity_id
_entity_poly.type
_entity_poly.pdbx_seq_one_letter_code
_entity_poly.pdbx_strand_id
1 'polypeptide(L)' 'MRLILFFTFGLSLKKWAEGGMLYREVAFYNELTKKGIDIVFLTYGDDTDFGFTEIIKGIKVIPVYSITKKP' A
#
# COMPACT_ATOMS: atom_id res chain seq x y z
N MET A 1 -8.31 11.82 -11.76
CA MET A 1 -7.45 10.73 -12.29
C MET A 1 -7.30 9.68 -11.20
N ARG A 2 -7.26 8.39 -11.55
CA ARG A 2 -7.07 7.29 -10.58
C ARG A 2 -5.84 6.47 -10.95
N LEU A 3 -4.99 6.21 -9.96
CA LEU A 3 -3.78 5.39 -10.08
C LEU A 3 -3.92 4.15 -9.19
N ILE A 4 -3.73 2.97 -9.77
CA ILE A 4 -3.70 1.71 -9.02
C ILE A 4 -2.28 1.15 -9.11
N LEU A 5 -1.63 1.00 -7.96
CA LEU A 5 -0.32 0.37 -7.85
C LEU A 5 -0.48 -1.08 -7.45
N PHE A 6 -0.03 -1.97 -8.32
CA PHE A 6 0.13 -3.39 -8.02
C PHE A 6 1.51 -3.61 -7.45
N PHE A 7 1.59 -4.21 -6.26
CA PHE A 7 2.86 -4.58 -5.67
C PHE A 7 3.46 -5.77 -6.44
N THR A 8 4.77 -5.97 -6.31
CA THR A 8 5.38 -7.22 -6.77
C THR A 8 4.75 -8.39 -6.02
N PHE A 9 4.57 -9.53 -6.69
CA PHE A 9 4.00 -10.72 -6.08
C PHE A 9 4.67 -11.07 -4.75
N GLY A 10 3.86 -11.25 -3.71
CA GLY A 10 4.33 -11.55 -2.36
C GLY A 10 4.84 -10.36 -1.54
N LEU A 11 4.84 -9.13 -2.06
CA LEU A 11 5.14 -7.92 -1.27
C LEU A 11 3.88 -7.32 -0.62
N SER A 12 4.06 -6.80 0.57
CA SER A 12 3.04 -6.12 1.37
C SER A 12 3.61 -4.86 2.02
N LEU A 13 2.75 -4.00 2.58
CA LEU A 13 3.22 -2.85 3.36
C LEU A 13 4.02 -3.30 4.59
N LYS A 14 3.59 -4.41 5.23
CA LYS A 14 4.36 -5.03 6.31
C LYS A 14 5.79 -5.38 5.89
N LYS A 15 5.99 -6.04 4.74
CA LYS A 15 7.33 -6.39 4.25
C LYS A 15 8.16 -5.16 3.89
N TRP A 16 7.54 -4.11 3.35
CA TRP A 16 8.22 -2.82 3.14
C TRP A 16 8.65 -2.17 4.46
N ALA A 17 7.83 -2.29 5.51
CA ALA A 17 8.16 -1.78 6.84
C ALA A 17 9.32 -2.55 7.47
N GLU A 18 9.25 -3.89 7.45
CA GLU A 18 10.30 -4.79 7.96
C GLU A 18 11.63 -4.60 7.21
N GLY A 19 11.58 -4.31 5.91
CA GLY A 19 12.75 -3.99 5.10
C GLY A 19 13.26 -2.56 5.25
N GLY A 20 12.64 -1.71 6.08
CA GLY A 20 13.04 -0.31 6.28
C GLY A 20 12.78 0.61 5.08
N MET A 21 11.97 0.19 4.12
CA MET A 21 11.72 0.93 2.87
C MET A 21 10.42 1.74 2.88
N LEU A 22 9.47 1.38 3.75
CA LEU A 22 8.09 1.90 3.72
C LEU A 22 8.00 3.43 3.55
N TYR A 23 8.65 4.20 4.43
CA TYR A 23 8.57 5.66 4.40
C TYR A 23 9.06 6.28 3.09
N ARG A 24 10.12 5.73 2.50
CA ARG A 24 10.69 6.22 1.24
C ARG A 24 9.74 5.93 0.08
N GLU A 25 9.25 4.70 -0.01
CA GLU A 25 8.42 4.26 -1.13
C GLU A 25 7.05 4.95 -1.16
N VAL A 26 6.44 5.18 0.02
CA VAL A 26 5.11 5.80 0.12
C VAL A 26 5.12 7.33 -0.02
N ALA A 27 6.27 7.98 0.18
CA ALA A 27 6.38 9.45 0.15
C ALA A 27 5.92 10.03 -1.19
N PHE A 28 6.33 9.42 -2.30
CA PHE A 28 5.93 9.86 -3.64
C PHE A 28 4.41 9.81 -3.82
N TYR A 29 3.76 8.72 -3.41
CA TYR A 29 2.32 8.55 -3.56
C TYR A 29 1.55 9.51 -2.64
N ASN A 30 2.02 9.75 -1.42
CA ASN A 30 1.44 10.75 -0.53
C ASN A 30 1.47 12.17 -1.15
N GLU A 31 2.52 12.53 -1.89
CA GLU A 31 2.55 13.80 -2.60
C GLU A 31 1.56 13.83 -3.78
N LEU A 32 1.38 12.71 -4.46
CA LEU A 32 0.37 12.60 -5.52
C LEU A 32 -1.06 12.69 -4.97
N THR A 33 -1.36 12.14 -3.79
CA THR A 33 -2.69 12.29 -3.18
C THR A 33 -3.00 13.75 -2.84
N LYS A 34 -2.01 14.52 -2.36
CA LYS A 34 -2.14 15.97 -2.14
C LYS A 34 -2.43 16.76 -3.43
N LYS A 35 -2.08 16.23 -4.60
CA LYS A 35 -2.40 16.81 -5.91
C LYS A 35 -3.77 16.38 -6.45
N GLY A 36 -4.59 15.72 -5.64
CA GLY A 36 -5.93 15.27 -6.01
C GLY A 36 -5.96 13.99 -6.84
N ILE A 37 -4.88 13.21 -6.84
CA ILE A 37 -4.84 11.89 -7.49
C ILE A 37 -5.38 10.86 -6.49
N ASP A 38 -6.41 10.12 -6.90
CA ASP A 38 -6.95 9.02 -6.11
C ASP A 38 -6.07 7.78 -6.32
N ILE A 39 -5.48 7.27 -5.23
CA ILE A 39 -4.49 6.20 -5.27
C ILE A 39 -5.00 4.97 -4.52
N VAL A 40 -4.86 3.82 -5.16
CA VAL A 40 -5.13 2.52 -4.56
C VAL A 40 -3.87 1.66 -4.61
N PHE A 41 -3.46 1.13 -3.47
CA PHE A 41 -2.45 0.09 -3.37
C PHE A 41 -3.13 -1.27 -3.33
N LEU A 42 -2.79 -2.12 -4.28
CA LEU A 42 -3.15 -3.53 -4.26
C LEU A 42 -1.90 -4.31 -3.86
N THR A 43 -1.92 -4.83 -2.64
CA THR A 43 -0.78 -5.48 -1.99
C THR A 43 -1.02 -6.98 -1.88
N TYR A 44 0.07 -7.75 -1.77
CA TYR A 44 0.01 -9.18 -1.39
C TYR A 44 0.21 -9.34 0.13
N GLY A 45 -0.40 -8.43 0.90
CA GLY A 45 -0.51 -8.49 2.35
C GLY A 45 -1.83 -9.08 2.83
N ASP A 46 -1.97 -9.15 4.15
CA ASP A 46 -3.20 -9.47 4.87
C ASP A 46 -3.63 -8.25 5.72
N ASP A 47 -4.51 -8.45 6.69
CA ASP A 47 -5.09 -7.36 7.50
C ASP A 47 -4.03 -6.53 8.24
N THR A 48 -2.81 -7.05 8.41
CA THR A 48 -1.70 -6.28 8.98
C THR A 48 -1.33 -5.04 8.17
N ASP A 49 -1.62 -5.01 6.86
CA ASP A 49 -1.36 -3.84 6.02
C ASP A 49 -2.26 -2.64 6.38
N PHE A 50 -3.40 -2.87 7.04
CA PHE A 50 -4.24 -1.78 7.57
C PHE A 50 -3.58 -1.04 8.74
N GLY A 51 -2.54 -1.60 9.37
CA GLY A 51 -1.79 -0.94 10.45
C GLY A 51 -0.95 0.27 9.99
N PHE A 52 -0.83 0.51 8.68
CA PHE A 52 0.02 1.58 8.13
C PHE A 52 -0.73 2.84 7.70
N THR A 53 -2.03 2.96 7.99
CA THR A 53 -2.90 4.08 7.56
C THR A 53 -2.34 5.46 7.87
N GLU A 54 -1.67 5.62 9.02
CA GLU A 54 -1.04 6.90 9.43
C GLU A 54 0.12 7.32 8.51
N ILE A 55 0.79 6.34 7.89
CA ILE A 55 1.93 6.56 7.00
C ILE A 55 1.48 6.81 5.56
N ILE A 56 0.40 6.16 5.12
CA ILE A 56 -0.13 6.21 3.74
C ILE A 56 -1.41 7.08 3.65
N LYS A 57 -1.23 8.39 3.87
CA LYS A 57 -2.34 9.34 4.00
C LYS A 57 -3.10 9.53 2.69
N GLY A 58 -4.37 9.17 2.70
CA GLY A 58 -5.27 9.32 1.55
C GLY A 58 -5.07 8.25 0.47
N ILE A 59 -4.32 7.18 0.76
CA ILE A 59 -4.14 6.04 -0.13
C ILE A 59 -5.06 4.91 0.35
N LYS A 60 -5.90 4.39 -0.54
CA LYS A 60 -6.70 3.20 -0.25
C LYS A 60 -5.83 1.95 -0.36
N VAL A 61 -5.96 1.00 0.56
CA VAL A 61 -5.25 -0.28 0.50
C VAL A 61 -6.22 -1.43 0.31
N ILE A 62 -5.84 -2.36 -0.57
CA ILE A 62 -6.51 -3.64 -0.79
C ILE A 62 -5.45 -4.74 -0.62
N PRO A 63 -5.35 -5.32 0.59
CA PRO A 63 -4.50 -6.49 0.82
C PRO A 63 -5.21 -7.73 0.27
N VAL A 64 -4.63 -8.35 -0.75
CA VAL A 64 -5.25 -9.49 -1.45
C VAL A 64 -5.51 -10.66 -0.49
N TYR A 65 -4.62 -10.92 0.47
CA TYR A 65 -4.77 -12.03 1.40
C TYR A 65 -5.70 -11.75 2.59
N SER A 66 -6.30 -10.56 2.65
CA SER A 66 -7.49 -10.30 3.47
C SER A 66 -8.76 -10.82 2.84
N ILE A 67 -8.76 -11.04 1.52
CA ILE A 67 -9.96 -11.39 0.73
C ILE A 67 -9.89 -12.84 0.22
N THR A 68 -8.69 -13.36 -0.02
CA THR A 68 -8.46 -14.73 -0.48
C THR A 68 -7.34 -15.41 0.31
N LYS A 69 -7.27 -16.74 0.23
CA LYS A 69 -6.17 -17.50 0.84
C LYS A 69 -4.85 -17.22 0.11
N LYS A 70 -3.75 -17.23 0.87
CA LYS A 70 -2.40 -17.26 0.31
C LYS A 70 -2.23 -18.54 -0.52
N PRO A 71 -1.69 -18.45 -1.76
CA PRO A 71 -1.38 -19.62 -2.57
C PRO A 71 -0.29 -20.48 -1.95
#